data_AF-A0A7D9EY66-F1
#
_entry.id   AF-A0A7D9EY66-F1
#
_cell.length_a   1.000
_cell.length_b   1.000
_cell.length_c   1.000
_cell.angle_alpha   90.00
_cell.angle_beta   90.00
_cell.angle_gamma   90.00
#
_symmetry.space_group_name_H-M   'P 1'
#
loop_
_entity.id
_entity.type
_entity.pdbx_description
1 polymer ?
#
loop_
_entity_poly.entity_id
_entity_poly.type
_entity_poly.pdbx_seq_one_letter_code
_entity_poly.pdbx_strand_id
1 'polypeptide(L)'
;MQVCKAWKTLLSDKYFWKMYIQRHFDLGIKSDLSNEGPMAEWSRPGDTDNTTSGVDNSWYCYFSEDGEKDDIYVMRPFPSMWNCRVVHPYGLDPFSGDVRSLQGLCRCLEILTYTRSEASRLGMLSGNQCSANEGLDEICAVIFPWDKKELPTPLELVDGVFHFHPEINEYYSSNPRENKLHFHIPRNEHNIDDSDVDYDEDDEDHDTDEKPCLNSIFGMDFPHQDEQWKYEDSRKFYEWLQPIMYPSVDIFVGDQKFNPVAIFMLAQLAPGWVGGALTAATWT
;
A
#
# COMPACT_ATOMS: atom_id res chain seq x y z
N MET A 1 -26.49 -18.84 -28.22
CA MET A 1 -26.80 -19.43 -26.89
C MET A 1 -25.82 -20.52 -26.42
N GLN A 2 -25.24 -21.34 -27.31
CA GLN A 2 -24.21 -22.33 -26.93
C GLN A 2 -22.88 -21.70 -26.47
N VAL A 3 -22.46 -20.60 -27.09
CA VAL A 3 -21.27 -19.83 -26.70
C VAL A 3 -21.35 -19.40 -25.22
N CYS A 4 -22.50 -18.91 -24.76
CA CYS A 4 -22.71 -18.54 -23.36
C CYS A 4 -22.64 -19.73 -22.39
N LYS A 5 -23.07 -20.94 -22.80
CA LYS A 5 -22.97 -22.16 -21.97
C LYS A 5 -21.54 -22.66 -21.87
N ALA A 6 -20.80 -22.63 -22.98
CA ALA A 6 -19.38 -23.01 -23.01
C ALA A 6 -18.54 -22.05 -22.14
N TRP A 7 -18.73 -20.74 -22.29
CA TRP A 7 -18.07 -19.74 -21.44
C TRP A 7 -18.44 -19.90 -19.97
N LYS A 8 -19.72 -20.10 -19.64
CA LYS A 8 -20.12 -20.33 -18.25
C LYS A 8 -19.43 -21.56 -17.65
N THR A 9 -19.31 -22.63 -18.42
CA THR A 9 -18.63 -23.87 -17.96
C THR A 9 -17.16 -23.60 -17.71
N LEU A 10 -16.47 -22.95 -18.66
CA LEU A 10 -15.06 -22.61 -18.54
C LEU A 10 -14.78 -21.66 -17.36
N LEU A 11 -15.57 -20.60 -17.21
CA LEU A 11 -15.42 -19.63 -16.12
C LEU A 11 -15.80 -20.20 -14.75
N SER A 12 -16.43 -21.37 -14.70
CA SER A 12 -16.72 -22.11 -13.47
C SER A 12 -15.66 -23.17 -13.15
N ASP A 13 -14.60 -23.29 -13.96
CA ASP A 13 -13.56 -24.30 -13.81
C ASP A 13 -12.37 -23.76 -13.01
N LYS A 14 -12.03 -24.41 -11.90
CA LYS A 14 -10.88 -24.06 -11.04
C LYS A 14 -9.55 -24.18 -11.79
N TYR A 15 -9.39 -25.20 -12.61
CA TYR A 15 -8.17 -25.42 -13.39
C TYR A 15 -7.99 -24.33 -14.45
N PHE A 16 -9.08 -23.89 -15.10
CA PHE A 16 -9.03 -22.76 -16.02
C PHE A 16 -8.44 -21.52 -15.35
N TRP A 17 -8.95 -21.13 -14.18
CA TRP A 17 -8.47 -19.94 -13.48
C TRP A 17 -7.02 -20.06 -13.01
N LYS A 18 -6.59 -21.24 -12.53
CA LYS A 18 -5.17 -21.48 -12.20
C LYS A 18 -4.27 -21.23 -13.41
N MET A 19 -4.63 -21.82 -14.56
CA MET A 19 -3.86 -21.66 -15.80
C MET A 19 -3.90 -20.23 -16.33
N TYR A 20 -5.05 -19.55 -16.23
CA TYR A 20 -5.19 -18.15 -16.64
C TYR A 20 -4.25 -17.27 -15.81
N ILE A 21 -4.35 -17.33 -14.48
CA ILE A 21 -3.51 -16.52 -13.57
C ILE A 21 -2.03 -16.79 -13.81
N GLN A 22 -1.60 -18.06 -13.89
CA GLN A 22 -0.19 -18.41 -14.11
C GLN A 22 0.37 -17.95 -15.47
N ARG A 23 -0.48 -17.73 -16.48
CA ARG A 23 -0.06 -17.22 -17.78
C ARG A 23 -0.07 -15.70 -17.87
N HIS A 24 -0.91 -15.06 -17.07
CA HIS A 24 -1.08 -13.60 -17.07
C HIS A 24 -0.20 -12.89 -16.03
N PHE A 25 0.17 -13.59 -14.95
CA PHE A 25 0.97 -13.04 -13.87
C PHE A 25 2.15 -13.95 -13.54
N ASP A 26 3.34 -13.36 -13.38
CA ASP A 26 4.50 -14.06 -12.87
C ASP A 26 4.43 -14.12 -11.33
N LEU A 27 3.89 -15.23 -10.82
CA LEU A 27 3.80 -15.51 -9.39
C LEU A 27 5.03 -16.26 -8.84
N GLY A 28 6.14 -16.29 -9.57
CA GLY A 28 7.42 -16.72 -9.03
C GLY A 28 7.85 -15.82 -7.87
N ILE A 29 8.52 -16.37 -6.86
CA ILE A 29 9.02 -15.57 -5.74
C ILE A 29 10.20 -14.75 -6.20
N LYS A 30 10.09 -13.44 -6.02
CA LYS A 30 11.16 -12.48 -6.31
C LYS A 30 12.23 -12.58 -5.24
N SER A 31 13.46 -12.89 -5.67
CA SER A 31 14.60 -13.11 -4.78
C SER A 31 15.36 -11.83 -4.41
N ASP A 32 15.33 -10.83 -5.29
CA ASP A 32 16.02 -9.56 -5.08
C ASP A 32 15.00 -8.45 -4.80
N LEU A 33 15.06 -7.93 -3.58
CA LEU A 33 14.20 -6.87 -3.08
C LEU A 33 14.92 -5.51 -2.99
N SER A 34 16.16 -5.37 -3.48
CA SER A 34 16.97 -4.16 -3.22
C SER A 34 16.34 -2.84 -3.68
N ASN A 35 15.43 -2.90 -4.65
CA ASN A 35 14.75 -1.75 -5.26
C ASN A 35 13.22 -1.86 -5.10
N GLU A 36 12.77 -2.45 -4.00
CA GLU A 36 11.35 -2.66 -3.69
C GLU A 36 10.91 -1.83 -2.48
N GLY A 37 11.41 -0.59 -2.40
CA GLY A 37 11.02 0.38 -1.39
C GLY A 37 11.02 -0.16 0.05
N PRO A 38 9.88 -0.13 0.76
CA PRO A 38 9.79 -0.57 2.15
C PRO A 38 10.24 -2.02 2.39
N MET A 39 10.07 -2.89 1.39
CA MET A 39 10.52 -4.28 1.48
C MET A 39 12.05 -4.37 1.46
N ALA A 40 12.72 -3.50 0.72
CA ALA A 40 14.18 -3.40 0.72
C ALA A 40 14.67 -2.92 2.09
N GLU A 41 14.08 -1.82 2.57
CA GLU A 41 14.43 -1.15 3.82
C GLU A 41 14.31 -2.11 5.00
N TRP A 42 13.14 -2.70 5.24
CA TRP A 42 12.92 -3.56 6.41
C TRP A 42 13.59 -4.94 6.33
N SER A 43 14.13 -5.33 5.16
CA SER A 43 14.84 -6.60 5.01
C SER A 43 16.26 -6.59 5.57
N ARG A 44 16.83 -5.41 5.84
CA ARG A 44 18.21 -5.24 6.30
C ARG A 44 18.25 -4.32 7.52
N PRO A 45 18.45 -4.86 8.73
CA PRO A 45 18.73 -4.04 9.91
C PRO A 45 19.92 -3.13 9.64
N GLY A 46 19.85 -1.88 10.10
CA GLY A 46 20.86 -0.87 9.79
C GLY A 46 22.28 -1.28 10.18
N ASP A 47 23.19 -1.24 9.20
CA ASP A 47 24.63 -1.26 9.42
C ASP A 47 25.00 0.13 9.97
N THR A 48 25.21 0.25 11.28
CA THR A 48 25.43 1.54 11.96
C THR A 48 26.79 2.18 11.69
N ASP A 49 27.61 1.60 10.80
CA ASP A 49 28.93 2.13 10.48
C ASP A 49 28.82 3.28 9.49
N ASN A 50 28.67 4.46 10.09
CA ASN A 50 28.61 5.81 9.51
C ASN A 50 29.93 6.24 8.82
N THR A 51 30.64 5.31 8.19
CA THR A 51 31.90 5.57 7.52
C THR A 51 31.82 5.14 6.06
N THR A 52 31.77 6.18 5.21
CA THR A 52 32.02 6.19 3.77
C THR A 52 30.93 5.60 2.87
N SER A 53 30.22 6.54 2.20
CA SER A 53 29.38 6.40 0.99
C SER A 53 27.87 6.17 1.11
N GLY A 54 27.16 7.12 1.74
CA GLY A 54 26.17 7.95 1.03
C GLY A 54 24.84 7.36 0.56
N VAL A 55 24.45 6.15 0.97
CA VAL A 55 23.06 5.67 0.85
C VAL A 55 22.70 4.86 2.09
N ASP A 56 22.18 5.54 3.12
CA ASP A 56 21.66 4.94 4.36
C ASP A 56 20.32 4.23 4.08
N ASN A 57 20.37 3.03 3.48
CA ASN A 57 19.19 2.16 3.31
C ASN A 57 18.92 1.33 4.57
N SER A 58 18.86 1.99 5.72
CA SER A 58 18.69 1.34 7.03
C SER A 58 17.44 1.81 7.75
N TRP A 59 16.72 0.87 8.34
CA TRP A 59 15.71 1.16 9.35
C TRP A 59 16.31 1.10 10.76
N TYR A 60 15.74 1.86 11.68
CA TYR A 60 16.11 1.98 13.08
C TYR A 60 15.05 1.33 13.96
N CYS A 61 15.46 0.58 14.99
CA CYS A 61 14.58 0.07 16.03
C CYS A 61 14.78 0.83 17.34
N TYR A 62 13.68 1.10 18.04
CA TYR A 62 13.66 1.79 19.35
C TYR A 62 13.28 0.86 20.49
N PHE A 63 13.16 -0.44 20.23
CA PHE A 63 12.81 -1.47 21.22
C PHE A 63 13.97 -2.42 21.56
N SER A 64 15.22 -2.07 21.17
CA SER A 64 16.42 -2.85 21.47
C SER A 64 17.25 -2.21 22.59
N GLU A 65 16.70 -2.08 23.80
CA GLU A 65 17.48 -1.52 24.92
C GLU A 65 18.28 -2.55 25.73
N ASP A 66 18.01 -3.88 25.63
CA ASP A 66 18.57 -4.86 26.57
C ASP A 66 19.07 -6.23 26.03
N GLY A 67 19.19 -6.46 24.72
CA GLY A 67 19.68 -7.79 24.24
C GLY A 67 20.03 -7.86 22.76
N GLU A 68 21.10 -8.60 22.46
CA GLU A 68 21.63 -9.01 21.15
C GLU A 68 21.17 -8.18 19.94
N LYS A 69 21.97 -7.16 19.57
CA LYS A 69 21.83 -6.41 18.32
C LYS A 69 21.85 -7.29 17.05
N ASP A 70 22.20 -8.56 17.19
CA ASP A 70 22.39 -9.52 16.11
C ASP A 70 21.09 -10.15 15.59
N ASP A 71 19.94 -10.00 16.29
CA ASP A 71 18.64 -10.59 15.88
C ASP A 71 17.48 -9.58 15.80
N ILE A 72 17.75 -8.36 15.34
CA ILE A 72 16.73 -7.31 15.18
C ILE A 72 15.91 -7.55 13.89
N TYR A 73 14.57 -7.46 13.96
CA TYR A 73 13.67 -7.62 12.81
C TYR A 73 12.37 -6.82 12.93
N VAL A 74 11.77 -6.46 11.78
CA VAL A 74 10.44 -5.82 11.71
C VAL A 74 9.32 -6.86 11.68
N MET A 75 9.45 -7.87 10.81
CA MET A 75 8.45 -8.93 10.58
C MET A 75 9.14 -10.31 10.55
N ARG A 76 8.50 -11.32 11.17
CA ARG A 76 9.01 -12.70 11.15
C ARG A 76 7.85 -13.72 11.19
N PRO A 77 7.68 -14.56 10.16
CA PRO A 77 8.46 -14.61 8.91
C PRO A 77 8.28 -13.35 8.06
N PHE A 78 9.34 -12.96 7.35
CA PHE A 78 9.30 -11.76 6.49
C PHE A 78 8.36 -11.99 5.28
N PRO A 79 7.58 -10.98 4.85
CA PRO A 79 6.67 -11.13 3.72
C PRO A 79 7.43 -11.46 2.43
N SER A 80 6.74 -12.11 1.51
CA SER A 80 7.31 -12.45 0.20
C SER A 80 6.74 -11.53 -0.87
N MET A 81 7.41 -11.46 -2.01
CA MET A 81 6.95 -10.70 -3.16
C MET A 81 6.93 -11.61 -4.39
N TRP A 82 5.86 -11.56 -5.16
CA TRP A 82 5.82 -12.20 -6.48
C TRP A 82 6.59 -11.36 -7.52
N ASN A 83 7.08 -11.96 -8.59
CA ASN A 83 7.77 -11.26 -9.68
C ASN A 83 6.90 -10.17 -10.35
N CYS A 84 5.57 -10.28 -10.25
CA CYS A 84 4.64 -9.20 -10.61
C CYS A 84 4.63 -8.00 -9.62
N ARG A 85 5.59 -7.94 -8.68
CA ARG A 85 5.81 -6.87 -7.69
C ARG A 85 4.65 -6.65 -6.72
N VAL A 86 3.97 -7.74 -6.35
CA VAL A 86 2.92 -7.73 -5.32
C VAL A 86 3.43 -8.44 -4.07
N VAL A 87 3.42 -7.73 -2.96
CA VAL A 87 3.77 -8.21 -1.62
C VAL A 87 2.63 -9.05 -1.06
N HIS A 88 2.97 -10.16 -0.41
CA HIS A 88 2.01 -11.03 0.25
C HIS A 88 2.60 -11.68 1.51
N PRO A 89 1.74 -12.13 2.45
CA PRO A 89 2.19 -12.87 3.62
C PRO A 89 3.03 -14.09 3.26
N TYR A 90 3.99 -14.41 4.12
CA TYR A 90 4.83 -15.58 3.94
C TYR A 90 3.98 -16.87 3.86
N GLY A 91 4.33 -17.77 2.94
CA GLY A 91 3.66 -19.06 2.81
C GLY A 91 2.27 -19.04 2.17
N LEU A 92 1.82 -17.89 1.65
CA LEU A 92 0.56 -17.80 0.89
C LEU A 92 0.60 -18.73 -0.34
N ASP A 93 -0.34 -19.68 -0.41
CA ASP A 93 -0.65 -20.41 -1.65
C ASP A 93 -1.76 -19.68 -2.42
N PRO A 94 -1.44 -18.98 -3.53
CA PRO A 94 -2.43 -18.24 -4.33
C PRO A 94 -3.48 -19.16 -4.98
N PHE A 95 -3.24 -20.47 -5.05
CA PHE A 95 -4.10 -21.42 -5.76
C PHE A 95 -4.89 -22.37 -4.85
N SER A 96 -4.87 -22.11 -3.54
CA SER A 96 -5.54 -22.90 -2.51
C SER A 96 -7.07 -22.77 -2.57
N GLY A 97 -7.57 -21.55 -2.81
CA GLY A 97 -8.99 -21.19 -2.77
C GLY A 97 -9.89 -21.80 -3.85
N ASP A 98 -11.19 -21.52 -3.79
CA ASP A 98 -12.17 -21.99 -4.77
C ASP A 98 -12.16 -21.13 -6.06
N VAL A 99 -13.09 -21.40 -6.99
CA VAL A 99 -13.20 -20.63 -8.25
C VAL A 99 -13.42 -19.14 -7.98
N ARG A 100 -14.22 -18.80 -6.97
CA ARG A 100 -14.53 -17.41 -6.61
C ARG A 100 -13.31 -16.72 -6.02
N SER A 101 -12.56 -17.41 -5.16
CA SER A 101 -11.28 -16.91 -4.64
C SER A 101 -10.29 -16.69 -5.77
N LEU A 102 -10.18 -17.58 -6.75
CA LEU A 102 -9.26 -17.41 -7.89
C LEU A 102 -9.67 -16.24 -8.80
N GLN A 103 -10.98 -16.08 -9.05
CA GLN A 103 -11.51 -14.91 -9.76
C GLN A 103 -11.16 -13.61 -9.02
N GLY A 104 -11.33 -13.62 -7.69
CA GLY A 104 -10.96 -12.51 -6.84
C GLY A 104 -9.48 -12.19 -6.92
N LEU A 105 -8.61 -13.21 -6.80
CA LEU A 105 -7.17 -13.06 -6.91
C LEU A 105 -6.78 -12.45 -8.26
N CYS A 106 -7.33 -13.00 -9.35
CA CYS A 106 -7.06 -12.49 -10.70
C CYS A 106 -7.38 -11.00 -10.82
N ARG A 107 -8.57 -10.60 -10.37
CA ARG A 107 -8.98 -9.18 -10.35
C ARG A 107 -8.07 -8.32 -9.48
N CYS A 108 -7.67 -8.81 -8.31
CA CYS A 108 -6.77 -8.08 -7.43
C CYS A 108 -5.40 -7.88 -8.08
N LEU A 109 -4.86 -8.92 -8.72
CA LEU A 109 -3.59 -8.82 -9.44
C LEU A 109 -3.67 -7.83 -10.60
N GLU A 110 -4.76 -7.81 -11.37
CA GLU A 110 -4.98 -6.79 -12.41
C GLU A 110 -4.95 -5.37 -11.84
N ILE A 111 -5.68 -5.13 -10.74
CA ILE A 111 -5.72 -3.82 -10.07
C ILE A 111 -4.34 -3.44 -9.55
N LEU A 112 -3.71 -4.32 -8.76
CA LEU A 112 -2.46 -4.03 -8.06
C LEU A 112 -1.27 -3.84 -9.01
N THR A 113 -1.18 -4.67 -10.05
CA THR A 113 -0.12 -4.52 -11.07
C THR A 113 -0.30 -3.24 -11.88
N TYR A 114 -1.54 -2.87 -12.21
CA TYR A 114 -1.83 -1.59 -12.87
C TYR A 114 -1.52 -0.41 -11.94
N THR A 115 -1.97 -0.43 -10.69
CA THR A 115 -1.66 0.60 -9.67
C THR A 115 -0.16 0.82 -9.55
N ARG A 116 0.64 -0.25 -9.42
CA ARG A 116 2.10 -0.13 -9.32
C ARG A 116 2.73 0.42 -10.61
N SER A 117 2.27 -0.06 -11.77
CA SER A 117 2.76 0.41 -13.07
C SER A 117 2.48 1.90 -13.29
N GLU A 118 1.25 2.33 -13.01
CA GLU A 118 0.84 3.73 -13.18
C GLU A 118 1.50 4.64 -12.16
N ALA A 119 1.56 4.25 -10.88
CA ALA A 119 2.29 5.01 -9.87
C ALA A 119 3.76 5.21 -10.27
N SER A 120 4.42 4.15 -10.77
CA SER A 120 5.80 4.25 -11.26
C SER A 120 5.93 5.14 -12.50
N ARG A 121 4.99 5.02 -13.47
CA ARG A 121 4.98 5.81 -14.70
C ARG A 121 4.77 7.30 -14.42
N LEU A 122 3.92 7.61 -13.46
CA LEU A 122 3.57 8.98 -13.06
C LEU A 122 4.55 9.57 -12.06
N GLY A 123 5.51 8.78 -11.56
CA GLY A 123 6.45 9.21 -10.53
C GLY A 123 5.77 9.49 -9.19
N MET A 124 4.64 8.83 -8.93
CA MET A 124 3.92 8.94 -7.66
C MET A 124 4.69 8.24 -6.56
N LEU A 125 4.83 8.95 -5.45
CA LEU A 125 5.49 8.50 -4.25
C LEU A 125 4.58 8.79 -3.07
N SER A 126 4.77 8.04 -1.98
CA SER A 126 4.12 8.40 -0.72
C SER A 126 4.74 9.67 -0.22
N GLY A 127 3.89 10.66 0.02
CA GLY A 127 4.28 12.00 0.39
C GLY A 127 3.47 12.43 1.60
N ASN A 128 3.94 12.08 2.80
CA ASN A 128 3.53 12.78 4.02
C ASN A 128 4.20 14.17 4.04
N GLN A 129 4.07 14.96 2.97
CA GLN A 129 4.79 16.22 2.77
C GLN A 129 4.25 17.35 3.67
N CYS A 130 4.28 17.17 4.99
CA CYS A 130 4.14 18.25 5.96
C CYS A 130 5.52 18.82 6.36
N SER A 131 6.63 18.26 5.89
CA SER A 131 7.94 18.90 6.00
C SER A 131 8.82 18.68 4.76
N ALA A 132 9.67 19.68 4.45
CA ALA A 132 10.61 19.65 3.33
C ALA A 132 11.77 18.64 3.48
N ASN A 133 11.77 17.85 4.57
CA ASN A 133 12.79 16.86 4.91
C ASN A 133 12.26 15.42 4.92
N GLU A 134 10.98 15.19 4.63
CA GLU A 134 10.37 13.85 4.62
C GLU A 134 10.56 13.16 3.26
N GLY A 135 10.88 11.86 3.30
CA GLY A 135 11.42 11.08 2.19
C GLY A 135 10.47 10.90 1.00
N LEU A 136 11.07 10.48 -0.12
CA LEU A 136 10.39 10.02 -1.33
C LEU A 136 10.06 8.53 -1.18
N ASP A 137 9.04 8.20 -0.39
CA ASP A 137 8.80 6.82 0.01
C ASP A 137 8.13 6.02 -1.14
N GLU A 138 8.76 4.90 -1.50
CA GLU A 138 8.28 4.04 -2.58
C GLU A 138 7.02 3.25 -2.17
N ILE A 139 6.07 3.12 -3.11
CA ILE A 139 4.81 2.42 -2.88
C ILE A 139 4.89 0.97 -3.36
N CYS A 140 4.76 0.02 -2.46
CA CYS A 140 4.54 -1.39 -2.78
C CYS A 140 3.05 -1.71 -2.91
N ALA A 141 2.69 -2.60 -3.85
CA ALA A 141 1.37 -3.20 -3.90
C ALA A 141 1.31 -4.39 -2.94
N VAL A 142 0.25 -4.52 -2.15
CA VAL A 142 0.11 -5.59 -1.14
C VAL A 142 -1.23 -6.33 -1.27
N ILE A 143 -1.23 -7.63 -0.99
CA ILE A 143 -2.42 -8.49 -1.02
C ILE A 143 -2.39 -9.60 0.03
N PHE A 144 -3.55 -9.96 0.58
CA PHE A 144 -3.72 -11.15 1.41
C PHE A 144 -5.18 -11.66 1.39
N PRO A 145 -5.39 -12.96 1.68
CA PRO A 145 -6.73 -13.53 1.82
C PRO A 145 -7.49 -12.89 2.98
N TRP A 146 -8.77 -12.56 2.76
CA TRP A 146 -9.61 -11.95 3.78
C TRP A 146 -11.09 -12.25 3.55
N ASP A 147 -11.66 -13.07 4.42
CA ASP A 147 -13.06 -13.52 4.31
C ASP A 147 -14.05 -12.73 5.18
N LYS A 148 -13.55 -11.82 6.02
CA LYS A 148 -14.42 -10.97 6.84
C LYS A 148 -15.03 -9.86 5.99
N LYS A 149 -16.24 -9.44 6.38
CA LYS A 149 -16.97 -8.36 5.72
C LYS A 149 -16.31 -7.00 5.96
N GLU A 150 -15.79 -6.80 7.16
CA GLU A 150 -15.10 -5.59 7.58
C GLU A 150 -13.62 -5.68 7.21
N LEU A 151 -12.98 -4.54 6.96
CA LEU A 151 -11.54 -4.44 6.74
C LEU A 151 -10.77 -4.85 8.01
N PRO A 152 -9.52 -5.32 7.89
CA PRO A 152 -8.72 -5.72 9.04
C PRO A 152 -8.54 -4.57 10.02
N THR A 153 -8.60 -4.90 11.30
CA THR A 153 -8.11 -4.02 12.36
C THR A 153 -6.57 -3.98 12.33
N PRO A 154 -5.94 -2.93 12.91
CA PRO A 154 -4.50 -2.88 13.05
C PRO A 154 -3.91 -4.14 13.70
N LEU A 155 -4.55 -4.63 14.77
CA LEU A 155 -4.10 -5.82 15.49
C LEU A 155 -4.11 -7.08 14.60
N GLU A 156 -5.17 -7.28 13.82
CA GLU A 156 -5.24 -8.44 12.90
C GLU A 156 -4.21 -8.35 11.78
N LEU A 157 -3.92 -7.15 11.29
CA LEU A 157 -2.89 -6.94 10.28
C LEU A 157 -1.49 -7.24 10.85
N VAL A 158 -1.20 -6.67 12.02
CA VAL A 158 0.12 -6.71 12.68
C VAL A 158 0.44 -8.12 13.17
N ASP A 159 -0.50 -8.78 13.87
CA ASP A 159 -0.27 -10.09 14.48
C ASP A 159 -0.70 -11.24 13.56
N GLY A 160 -1.85 -11.11 12.89
CA GLY A 160 -2.48 -12.21 12.16
C GLY A 160 -2.03 -12.37 10.71
N VAL A 161 -1.63 -11.27 10.04
CA VAL A 161 -1.32 -11.29 8.60
C VAL A 161 0.18 -11.17 8.34
N PHE A 162 0.86 -10.17 8.92
CA PHE A 162 2.25 -9.86 8.60
C PHE A 162 3.25 -10.16 9.73
N HIS A 163 2.79 -10.61 10.90
CA HIS A 163 3.62 -11.08 12.01
C HIS A 163 4.76 -10.11 12.37
N PHE A 164 4.38 -8.86 12.65
CA PHE A 164 5.31 -7.84 13.12
C PHE A 164 5.89 -8.20 14.50
N HIS A 165 7.01 -7.56 14.85
CA HIS A 165 7.69 -7.75 16.12
C HIS A 165 6.73 -7.60 17.33
N PRO A 166 6.80 -8.45 18.37
CA PRO A 166 5.87 -8.42 19.51
C PRO A 166 5.72 -7.06 20.21
N GLU A 167 6.80 -6.28 20.29
CA GLU A 167 6.80 -4.91 20.83
C GLU A 167 5.86 -3.95 20.09
N ILE A 168 5.66 -4.16 18.79
CA ILE A 168 4.72 -3.39 17.97
C ILE A 168 3.30 -3.85 18.30
N ASN A 169 3.09 -5.16 18.45
CA ASN A 169 1.80 -5.74 18.81
C ASN A 169 1.31 -5.24 20.19
N GLU A 170 2.19 -5.21 21.19
CA GLU A 170 1.87 -4.70 22.53
C GLU A 170 1.49 -3.22 22.51
N TYR A 171 2.16 -2.41 21.69
CA TYR A 171 1.84 -1.00 21.51
C TYR A 171 0.42 -0.80 20.96
N TYR A 172 0.03 -1.53 19.91
CA TYR A 172 -1.33 -1.46 19.33
C TYR A 172 -2.41 -1.99 20.27
N SER A 173 -2.08 -3.00 21.07
CA SER A 173 -3.00 -3.52 22.09
C SER A 173 -3.31 -2.48 23.17
N SER A 174 -2.37 -1.58 23.45
CA SER A 174 -2.48 -0.55 24.49
C SER A 174 -2.97 0.81 23.97
N ASN A 175 -2.78 1.10 22.68
CA ASN A 175 -3.10 2.38 22.05
C ASN A 175 -3.93 2.18 20.77
N PRO A 176 -5.22 1.83 20.90
CA PRO A 176 -6.08 1.70 19.73
C PRO A 176 -6.22 3.07 19.03
N ARG A 177 -5.77 3.16 17.78
CA ARG A 177 -6.02 4.33 16.92
C ARG A 177 -7.33 4.16 16.17
N GLU A 178 -8.12 5.22 16.11
CA GLU A 178 -9.27 5.26 15.21
C GLU A 178 -8.77 5.41 13.78
N ASN A 179 -9.21 4.50 12.91
CA ASN A 179 -8.93 4.60 11.49
C ASN A 179 -9.82 5.71 10.91
N LYS A 180 -9.22 6.76 10.37
CA LYS A 180 -9.94 7.83 9.66
C LYS A 180 -9.55 7.85 8.19
N LEU A 181 -10.54 8.11 7.34
CA LEU A 181 -10.41 8.28 5.89
C LEU A 181 -10.56 9.76 5.57
N HIS A 182 -9.59 10.34 4.85
CA HIS A 182 -9.72 11.65 4.23
C HIS A 182 -9.20 11.59 2.80
N PHE A 183 -10.12 11.63 1.83
CA PHE A 183 -9.78 11.70 0.42
C PHE A 183 -9.75 13.17 -0.03
N HIS A 184 -8.64 13.62 -0.62
CA HIS A 184 -8.51 14.97 -1.16
C HIS A 184 -8.32 14.89 -2.68
N ILE A 185 -9.38 15.19 -3.42
CA ILE A 185 -9.26 15.52 -4.84
C ILE A 185 -9.34 17.05 -4.95
N PRO A 186 -8.41 17.72 -5.64
CA PRO A 186 -8.45 19.16 -5.82
C PRO A 186 -9.79 19.55 -6.42
N ARG A 187 -10.40 20.60 -5.87
CA ARG A 187 -11.61 21.17 -6.47
C ARG A 187 -11.25 21.63 -7.88
N ASN A 188 -12.06 21.24 -8.87
CA ASN A 188 -11.93 21.81 -10.20
C ASN A 188 -12.15 23.32 -10.11
N GLU A 189 -11.09 24.11 -10.30
CA GLU A 189 -11.12 25.59 -10.35
C GLU A 189 -12.05 26.15 -11.45
N HIS A 190 -12.67 25.30 -12.26
CA HIS A 190 -13.57 25.69 -13.35
C HIS A 190 -15.06 25.63 -13.05
N ASN A 191 -15.47 25.28 -11.82
CA ASN A 191 -16.89 25.32 -11.39
C ASN A 191 -17.05 25.93 -9.99
N ILE A 192 -16.51 27.14 -9.78
CA ILE A 192 -16.96 27.98 -8.66
C ILE A 192 -18.10 28.84 -9.21
N ASP A 193 -19.34 28.37 -9.00
CA ASP A 193 -20.49 29.27 -8.90
C ASP A 193 -20.52 29.71 -7.43
N ASP A 194 -20.25 31.00 -7.21
CA ASP A 194 -20.22 31.65 -5.91
C ASP A 194 -21.61 31.56 -5.25
N SER A 195 -21.84 30.57 -4.38
CA SER A 195 -22.82 30.73 -3.29
C SER A 195 -22.69 29.64 -2.23
N ASP A 196 -22.39 30.10 -1.02
CA ASP A 196 -22.84 29.55 0.27
C ASP A 196 -22.38 28.14 0.64
N VAL A 197 -21.19 28.06 1.24
CA VAL A 197 -20.96 27.12 2.33
C VAL A 197 -20.07 27.78 3.38
N ASP A 198 -20.73 28.37 4.38
CA ASP A 198 -20.13 28.72 5.66
C ASP A 198 -19.59 27.44 6.30
N TYR A 199 -18.28 27.37 6.51
CA TYR A 199 -17.68 26.41 7.43
C TYR A 199 -16.85 27.17 8.45
N ASP A 200 -17.12 26.81 9.70
CA ASP A 200 -16.66 27.44 10.92
C ASP A 200 -15.14 27.67 10.95
N GLU A 201 -14.80 28.86 11.43
CA GLU A 201 -13.46 29.37 11.73
C GLU A 201 -12.80 28.48 12.80
N ASP A 202 -11.98 27.49 12.43
CA ASP A 202 -10.95 26.88 13.30
C ASP A 202 -9.92 25.96 12.58
N ASP A 203 -9.92 25.89 11.24
CA ASP A 203 -8.82 25.27 10.48
C ASP A 203 -7.90 26.37 9.93
N GLU A 204 -6.86 26.71 10.70
CA GLU A 204 -5.72 27.49 10.23
C GLU A 204 -5.05 26.73 9.06
N ASP A 205 -5.03 27.37 7.89
CA ASP A 205 -4.29 27.01 6.67
C ASP A 205 -4.90 25.95 5.72
N HIS A 206 -6.16 26.10 5.32
CA HIS A 206 -6.66 25.50 4.07
C HIS A 206 -6.04 26.20 2.86
N ASP A 207 -4.83 25.77 2.49
CA ASP A 207 -4.16 26.16 1.26
C ASP A 207 -5.01 25.77 0.05
N THR A 208 -5.34 26.75 -0.78
CA THR A 208 -5.87 26.52 -2.14
C THR A 208 -4.90 25.76 -3.05
N ASP A 209 -3.70 25.46 -2.55
CA ASP A 209 -2.62 24.70 -3.18
C ASP A 209 -2.56 23.22 -2.71
N GLU A 210 -3.64 22.65 -2.13
CA GLU A 210 -3.66 21.21 -1.80
C GLU A 210 -3.42 20.35 -3.05
N LYS A 211 -2.23 19.72 -3.10
CA LYS A 211 -1.84 18.75 -4.14
C LYS A 211 -2.85 17.59 -4.15
N PRO A 212 -3.26 17.08 -5.33
CA PRO A 212 -4.09 15.89 -5.41
C PRO A 212 -3.39 14.72 -4.74
N CYS A 213 -3.97 14.19 -3.67
CA CYS A 213 -3.45 13.01 -3.00
C CYS A 213 -4.57 12.07 -2.55
N LEU A 214 -4.35 10.77 -2.78
CA LEU A 214 -5.19 9.74 -2.19
C LEU A 214 -4.57 9.39 -0.82
N ASN A 215 -5.17 9.93 0.25
CA ASN A 215 -4.74 9.74 1.65
C ASN A 215 -3.23 10.01 1.90
N SER A 216 -2.63 10.99 1.23
CA SER A 216 -1.17 11.26 1.28
C SER A 216 -0.24 10.15 0.75
N ILE A 217 -0.78 8.98 0.35
CA ILE A 217 -0.02 7.82 -0.14
C ILE A 217 0.34 7.94 -1.61
N PHE A 218 -0.57 8.46 -2.43
CA PHE A 218 -0.25 8.77 -3.82
C PHE A 218 -0.16 10.29 -3.92
N GLY A 219 0.99 10.83 -3.59
CA GLY A 219 1.29 12.24 -3.73
C GLY A 219 1.79 12.54 -5.14
N MET A 220 1.52 13.75 -5.63
CA MET A 220 2.19 14.30 -6.79
C MET A 220 2.56 15.75 -6.53
N ASP A 221 3.80 16.13 -6.88
CA ASP A 221 4.16 17.53 -6.99
C ASP A 221 3.47 18.19 -8.19
N PHE A 222 3.08 19.47 -8.05
CA PHE A 222 2.51 20.20 -9.17
C PHE A 222 3.54 20.25 -10.31
N PRO A 223 3.19 19.75 -11.50
CA PRO A 223 4.13 19.71 -12.59
C PRO A 223 4.48 21.11 -13.08
N HIS A 224 5.72 21.29 -13.54
CA HIS A 224 6.05 22.42 -14.40
C HIS A 224 5.19 22.39 -15.68
N GLN A 225 5.08 23.51 -16.41
CA GLN A 225 4.26 23.60 -17.63
C GLN A 225 4.55 22.50 -18.66
N ASP A 226 5.80 22.01 -18.72
CA ASP A 226 6.21 20.93 -19.63
C ASP A 226 5.76 19.52 -19.17
N GLU A 227 5.24 19.40 -17.96
CA GLU A 227 4.78 18.16 -17.32
C GLU A 227 3.27 18.15 -17.04
N GLN A 228 2.51 19.11 -17.59
CA GLN A 228 1.04 19.21 -17.40
C GLN A 228 0.29 17.90 -17.71
N TRP A 229 0.82 17.10 -18.65
CA TRP A 229 0.28 15.78 -18.98
C TRP A 229 0.27 14.82 -17.79
N LYS A 230 1.23 14.92 -16.86
CA LYS A 230 1.27 14.10 -15.63
C LYS A 230 0.10 14.43 -14.72
N TYR A 231 -0.26 15.71 -14.60
CA TYR A 231 -1.42 16.14 -13.82
C TYR A 231 -2.72 15.54 -14.37
N GLU A 232 -2.94 15.65 -15.67
CA GLU A 232 -4.15 15.10 -16.31
C GLU A 232 -4.25 13.59 -16.18
N ASP A 233 -3.14 12.87 -16.42
CA ASP A 233 -3.12 11.41 -16.31
C ASP A 233 -3.28 10.93 -14.88
N SER A 234 -2.74 11.66 -13.91
CA SER A 234 -2.89 11.32 -12.50
C SER A 234 -4.29 11.56 -12.01
N ARG A 235 -4.97 12.62 -12.48
CA ARG A 235 -6.40 12.80 -12.21
C ARG A 235 -7.20 11.61 -12.72
N LYS A 236 -6.95 11.15 -13.96
CA LYS A 236 -7.60 9.94 -14.51
C LYS A 236 -7.28 8.70 -13.68
N PHE A 237 -6.04 8.56 -13.22
CA PHE A 237 -5.63 7.47 -12.34
C PHE A 237 -6.38 7.50 -11.01
N TYR A 238 -6.51 8.66 -10.37
CA TYR A 238 -7.28 8.82 -9.13
C TYR A 238 -8.77 8.58 -9.33
N GLU A 239 -9.36 9.11 -10.41
CA GLU A 239 -10.75 8.84 -10.79
C GLU A 239 -11.01 7.34 -10.98
N TRP A 240 -10.04 6.59 -11.52
CA TRP A 240 -10.12 5.13 -11.66
C TRP A 240 -9.93 4.41 -10.32
N LEU A 241 -8.97 4.82 -9.49
CA LEU A 241 -8.57 4.13 -8.26
C LEU A 241 -9.55 4.37 -7.10
N GLN A 242 -10.09 5.58 -6.98
CA GLN A 242 -10.98 5.98 -5.88
C GLN A 242 -12.19 5.04 -5.69
N PRO A 243 -12.99 4.69 -6.71
CA PRO A 243 -14.12 3.78 -6.52
C PRO A 243 -13.69 2.33 -6.23
N ILE A 244 -12.44 1.96 -6.50
CA ILE A 244 -11.88 0.64 -6.20
C ILE A 244 -11.42 0.57 -4.74
N MET A 245 -10.79 1.65 -4.27
CA MET A 245 -10.24 1.75 -2.92
C MET A 245 -11.28 2.19 -1.88
N TYR A 246 -12.54 2.42 -2.26
CA TYR A 246 -13.61 2.79 -1.34
C TYR A 246 -14.51 1.59 -0.97
N PRO A 247 -14.74 1.31 0.34
CA PRO A 247 -14.08 1.90 1.49
C PRO A 247 -12.64 1.37 1.66
N SER A 248 -11.77 2.17 2.29
CA SER A 248 -10.40 1.78 2.67
C SER A 248 -10.15 1.98 4.17
N VAL A 249 -9.00 1.51 4.64
CA VAL A 249 -8.46 1.77 5.96
C VAL A 249 -6.98 2.11 5.83
N ASP A 250 -6.54 3.11 6.59
CA ASP A 250 -5.12 3.46 6.71
C ASP A 250 -4.60 2.98 8.07
N ILE A 251 -3.56 2.17 8.04
CA ILE A 251 -2.99 1.53 9.23
C ILE A 251 -1.50 1.85 9.27
N PHE A 252 -1.14 2.76 10.17
CA PHE A 252 0.24 3.00 10.57
C PHE A 252 0.66 1.86 11.49
N VAL A 253 1.89 1.37 11.37
CA VAL A 253 2.48 0.25 12.12
C VAL A 253 3.92 0.60 12.49
N GLY A 254 4.22 0.69 13.78
CA GLY A 254 5.58 0.93 14.25
C GLY A 254 5.89 2.31 14.77
N ASP A 255 4.89 3.18 14.89
CA ASP A 255 5.08 4.52 15.43
C ASP A 255 5.78 4.45 16.80
N GLN A 256 6.83 5.25 16.97
CA GLN A 256 7.75 5.27 18.12
C GLN A 256 8.49 3.96 18.41
N LYS A 257 8.34 2.92 17.58
CA LYS A 257 8.98 1.60 17.76
C LYS A 257 10.04 1.33 16.70
N PHE A 258 9.83 1.73 15.45
CA PHE A 258 10.85 1.68 14.41
C PHE A 258 10.65 2.79 13.37
N ASN A 259 11.71 3.09 12.62
CA ASN A 259 11.70 4.11 11.58
C ASN A 259 12.45 3.55 10.35
N PRO A 260 11.90 3.58 9.12
CA PRO A 260 10.61 4.17 8.75
C PRO A 260 9.42 3.33 9.19
N VAL A 261 8.32 4.00 9.56
CA VAL A 261 7.05 3.42 10.02
C VAL A 261 6.34 2.78 8.84
N ALA A 262 5.75 1.60 9.01
CA ALA A 262 4.98 0.96 7.94
C ALA A 262 3.57 1.58 7.86
N ILE A 263 3.10 1.89 6.66
CA ILE A 263 1.75 2.40 6.43
C ILE A 263 1.07 1.52 5.38
N PHE A 264 -0.10 1.00 5.73
CA PHE A 264 -0.95 0.24 4.83
C PHE A 264 -2.20 1.03 4.49
N MET A 265 -2.50 1.16 3.20
CA MET A 265 -3.80 1.64 2.70
C MET A 265 -4.51 0.45 2.06
N LEU A 266 -5.57 -0.04 2.71
CA LEU A 266 -6.17 -1.32 2.36
C LEU A 266 -7.64 -1.17 2.01
N ALA A 267 -8.07 -1.85 0.95
CA ALA A 267 -9.46 -1.96 0.55
C ALA A 267 -9.82 -3.41 0.21
N GLN A 268 -11.11 -3.73 0.21
CA GLN A 268 -11.59 -5.01 -0.28
C GLN A 268 -11.67 -4.99 -1.81
N LEU A 269 -10.59 -5.42 -2.47
CA LEU A 269 -10.48 -5.38 -3.93
C LEU A 269 -11.36 -6.42 -4.64
N ALA A 270 -11.59 -7.56 -3.99
CA ALA A 270 -12.49 -8.60 -4.45
C ALA A 270 -12.97 -9.49 -3.30
N PRO A 271 -14.04 -10.29 -3.48
CA PRO A 271 -14.46 -11.25 -2.46
C PRO A 271 -13.33 -12.20 -2.07
N GLY A 272 -13.05 -12.30 -0.76
CA GLY A 272 -11.99 -13.15 -0.21
C GLY A 272 -10.60 -12.54 -0.25
N TRP A 273 -10.44 -11.28 -0.70
CA TRP A 273 -9.14 -10.63 -0.86
C TRP A 273 -9.19 -9.16 -0.42
N VAL A 274 -8.21 -8.80 0.40
CA VAL A 274 -7.88 -7.41 0.72
C VAL A 274 -6.52 -7.10 0.11
N GLY A 275 -6.37 -5.88 -0.37
CA GLY A 275 -5.11 -5.38 -0.89
C GLY A 275 -5.11 -3.87 -1.02
N GLY A 276 -4.00 -3.34 -1.48
CA GLY A 276 -3.82 -1.91 -1.69
C GLY A 276 -2.36 -1.53 -1.72
N ALA A 277 -2.00 -0.49 -0.97
CA ALA A 277 -0.64 0.05 -0.92
C ALA A 277 0.02 -0.24 0.44
N LEU A 278 1.32 -0.49 0.39
CA LEU A 278 2.24 -0.53 1.52
C LEU A 278 3.36 0.47 1.24
N THR A 279 3.54 1.42 2.13
CA THR A 279 4.65 2.39 2.07
C THR A 279 5.37 2.44 3.41
N ALA A 280 6.55 3.04 3.39
CA ALA A 280 7.28 3.46 4.57
C ALA A 280 7.03 4.96 4.77
N ALA A 281 7.12 5.45 6.01
CA ALA A 281 7.17 6.88 6.29
C ALA A 281 8.29 7.14 7.29
N THR A 282 9.25 7.96 6.89
CA THR A 282 10.35 8.35 7.76
C THR A 282 9.92 9.51 8.66
N TRP A 283 9.91 9.30 9.98
CA TRP A 283 9.61 10.35 10.95
C TRP A 283 10.93 10.94 11.44
N THR A 284 11.10 12.26 11.36
CA THR A 284 12.31 12.98 11.84
C THR A 284 12.10 13.61 13.20
#